data_AF-A0A8I1SRB5-F1
#
_entry.id   AF-A0A8I1SRB5-F1
#
_cell.length_a   1.000
_cell.length_b   1.000
_cell.length_c   1.000
_cell.angle_alpha   90.00
_cell.angle_beta   90.00
_cell.angle_gamma   90.00
#
_symmetry.space_group_name_H-M   'P 1'
#
loop_
_entity.id
_entity.type
_entity.pdbx_description
1 polymer ?
#
loop_
_entity_poly.entity_id
_entity_poly.type
_entity_poly.pdbx_seq_one_letter_code
_entity_poly.pdbx_strand_id
1 'polypeptide(L)'
;MKTKFNFFGSALAAAVMIAVSAMMAHAGPSTGAYTPLQTAQQAQALPDKANVMMACSGCQTIKPVEKKGILAWFDTKVKHDCPSCKGTVTWVGAPGKGSSGTKFTHSCSMCGDASAYVCASH
;
A
#
# COMPACT_ATOMS: atom_id res chain seq x y z
N MET A 1 11.30 2.04 -68.37
CA MET A 1 12.37 3.02 -68.05
C MET A 1 12.59 3.03 -66.55
N LYS A 2 13.86 3.06 -66.13
CA LYS A 2 14.35 3.04 -64.74
C LYS A 2 14.27 4.43 -64.13
N THR A 3 13.81 4.55 -62.88
CA THR A 3 14.32 5.60 -61.99
C THR A 3 14.45 5.08 -60.57
N LYS A 4 15.70 4.92 -60.15
CA LYS A 4 16.13 4.61 -58.78
C LYS A 4 16.15 5.93 -58.00
N PHE A 5 15.53 5.98 -56.83
CA PHE A 5 15.75 7.06 -55.86
C PHE A 5 16.42 6.47 -54.62
N ASN A 6 17.73 6.73 -54.50
CA ASN A 6 18.47 6.60 -53.24
C ASN A 6 18.42 7.96 -52.55
N PHE A 7 17.88 8.02 -51.33
CA PHE A 7 18.09 9.15 -50.43
C PHE A 7 18.77 8.65 -49.16
N PHE A 8 20.02 9.08 -49.02
CA PHE A 8 20.73 9.16 -47.75
C PHE A 8 19.91 9.98 -46.75
N GLY A 9 19.93 9.59 -45.47
CA GLY A 9 19.67 10.56 -44.42
C GLY A 9 19.14 9.99 -43.12
N SER A 10 20.00 10.10 -42.11
CA SER A 10 19.61 10.51 -40.75
C SER A 10 19.17 9.41 -39.79
N ALA A 11 20.14 9.06 -38.94
CA ALA A 11 19.98 8.37 -37.68
C ALA A 11 18.82 8.92 -36.85
N LEU A 12 17.89 8.04 -36.48
CA LEU A 12 17.05 8.22 -35.31
C LEU A 12 17.55 7.23 -34.25
N ALA A 13 18.28 7.74 -33.27
CA ALA A 13 18.69 6.98 -32.10
C ALA A 13 17.43 6.52 -31.34
N ALA A 14 17.15 5.22 -31.37
CA ALA A 14 16.14 4.62 -30.52
C ALA A 14 16.69 4.59 -29.09
N ALA A 15 16.32 5.58 -28.28
CA ALA A 15 16.54 5.57 -26.85
C ALA A 15 15.71 4.42 -26.25
N VAL A 16 16.35 3.27 -26.01
CA VAL A 16 15.76 2.18 -25.23
C VAL A 16 15.73 2.64 -23.77
N MET A 17 14.58 3.19 -23.36
CA MET A 17 14.27 3.41 -21.96
C MET A 17 14.15 2.03 -21.29
N ILE A 18 15.24 1.58 -20.66
CA ILE A 18 15.18 0.47 -19.72
C ILE A 18 14.41 0.99 -18.51
N ALA A 19 13.14 0.63 -18.42
CA ALA A 19 12.29 0.89 -17.28
C ALA A 19 12.90 0.19 -16.05
N VAL A 20 13.63 0.95 -15.23
CA VAL A 20 14.04 0.49 -13.91
C VAL A 20 12.77 0.33 -13.09
N SER A 21 12.29 -0.90 -13.00
CA SER A 21 11.23 -1.27 -12.07
C SER A 21 11.82 -1.21 -10.66
N ALA A 22 11.86 0.00 -10.10
CA ALA A 22 12.10 0.19 -8.68
C ALA A 22 10.91 -0.44 -7.95
N MET A 23 11.09 -1.67 -7.49
CA MET A 23 10.21 -2.32 -6.53
C MET A 23 10.31 -1.54 -5.22
N MET A 24 9.56 -0.46 -5.10
CA MET A 24 9.31 0.17 -3.81
C MET A 24 8.41 -0.78 -3.03
N ALA A 25 9.04 -1.67 -2.26
CA ALA A 25 8.40 -2.30 -1.13
C ALA A 25 7.91 -1.16 -0.24
N HIS A 26 6.58 -0.95 -0.22
CA HIS A 26 5.93 0.08 0.59
C HIS A 26 6.03 -0.34 2.07
N ALA A 27 7.19 -0.10 2.67
CA ALA A 27 7.31 0.02 4.11
C ALA A 27 6.65 1.36 4.47
N GLY A 28 5.45 1.32 5.04
CA GLY A 28 4.85 2.51 5.64
C GLY A 28 5.80 3.16 6.67
N PRO A 29 5.56 4.42 7.06
CA PRO A 29 6.47 5.15 7.94
C PRO A 29 6.67 4.41 9.27
N SER A 30 7.86 3.83 9.45
CA SER A 30 8.31 3.27 10.73
C SER A 30 8.89 4.41 11.57
N THR A 31 8.03 5.15 12.27
CA THR A 31 8.51 5.90 13.43
C THR A 31 8.89 4.87 14.49
N GLY A 32 10.11 4.89 15.05
CA GLY A 32 10.64 3.79 15.90
C GLY A 32 9.81 3.34 17.11
N ALA A 33 8.69 4.00 17.41
CA ALA A 33 7.70 3.60 18.42
C ALA A 33 6.52 2.77 17.88
N TYR A 34 6.27 2.74 16.56
CA TYR A 34 5.12 2.05 15.94
C TYR A 34 5.53 1.32 14.65
N THR A 35 5.17 0.04 14.54
CA THR A 35 5.33 -0.72 13.29
C THR A 35 4.01 -1.08 12.64
N PRO A 36 3.93 -1.07 11.30
CA PRO A 36 2.81 -1.62 10.56
C PRO A 36 2.59 -3.10 10.85
N LEU A 37 1.33 -3.45 11.11
CA LEU A 37 0.85 -4.82 11.18
C LEU A 37 0.46 -5.27 9.77
N GLN A 38 1.09 -6.34 9.32
CA GLN A 38 0.92 -6.91 7.98
C GLN A 38 0.06 -8.17 7.99
N THR A 39 -0.21 -8.77 9.15
CA THR A 39 -0.99 -10.01 9.26
C THR A 39 -1.85 -10.06 10.52
N ALA A 40 -2.92 -10.87 10.47
CA ALA A 40 -3.76 -11.14 11.64
C ALA A 40 -2.95 -11.79 12.78
N GLN A 41 -1.98 -12.65 12.45
CA GLN A 41 -1.11 -13.30 13.43
C GLN A 41 -0.26 -12.28 14.21
N GLN A 42 0.25 -11.26 13.52
CA GLN A 42 0.97 -10.16 14.20
C GLN A 42 0.05 -9.39 15.13
N ALA A 43 -1.19 -9.14 14.72
CA ALA A 43 -2.19 -8.50 15.57
C ALA A 43 -2.59 -9.34 16.80
N GLN A 44 -2.69 -10.66 16.65
CA GLN A 44 -2.95 -11.60 17.76
C GLN A 44 -1.79 -11.67 18.75
N ALA A 45 -0.55 -11.54 18.27
CA ALA A 45 0.65 -11.59 19.09
C ALA A 45 0.95 -10.29 19.86
N LEU A 46 0.11 -9.26 19.73
CA LEU A 46 0.33 -7.98 20.40
C LEU A 46 0.23 -8.09 21.92
N PRO A 47 1.15 -7.49 22.70
CA PRO A 47 1.03 -7.34 24.14
C PRO A 47 -0.27 -6.62 24.53
N ASP A 48 -0.82 -6.90 25.72
CA ASP A 48 -2.07 -6.28 26.19
C ASP A 48 -2.01 -4.76 26.34
N LYS A 49 -0.82 -4.25 26.63
CA LYS A 49 -0.54 -2.82 26.72
C LYS A 49 -0.17 -2.15 25.39
N ALA A 50 -0.21 -2.87 24.27
CA ALA A 50 0.16 -2.30 22.98
C ALA A 50 -0.89 -1.28 22.52
N ASN A 51 -0.43 -0.09 22.12
CA ASN A 51 -1.26 0.91 21.49
C ASN A 51 -1.37 0.59 20.01
N VAL A 52 -2.58 0.72 19.46
CA VAL A 52 -2.84 0.49 18.04
C VAL A 52 -3.36 1.77 17.42
N MET A 53 -2.81 2.10 16.26
CA MET A 53 -3.12 3.32 15.51
C MET A 53 -3.44 2.94 14.07
N MET A 54 -4.44 3.57 13.48
CA MET A 54 -4.61 3.57 12.03
C MET A 54 -4.07 4.88 11.47
N ALA A 55 -3.23 4.76 10.45
CA ALA A 55 -2.69 5.86 9.69
C ALA A 55 -3.21 5.80 8.25
N CYS A 56 -3.70 6.92 7.74
CA CYS A 56 -4.00 7.10 6.32
C CYS A 56 -2.98 8.08 5.72
N SER A 57 -2.14 7.60 4.80
CA SER A 57 -1.11 8.41 4.14
C SER A 57 -1.72 9.46 3.20
N GLY A 58 -2.80 9.11 2.50
CA GLY A 58 -3.48 10.05 1.60
C GLY A 58 -4.18 11.21 2.32
N CYS A 59 -4.71 10.97 3.52
CA CYS A 59 -5.29 12.03 4.37
C CYS A 59 -4.30 12.64 5.36
N GLN A 60 -3.07 12.11 5.44
CA GLN A 60 -2.07 12.47 6.46
C GLN A 60 -2.64 12.46 7.89
N THR A 61 -3.48 11.47 8.21
CA THR A 61 -4.20 11.40 9.49
C THR A 61 -3.85 10.12 10.24
N ILE A 62 -3.72 10.23 11.56
CA ILE A 62 -3.53 9.09 12.48
C ILE A 62 -4.65 9.11 13.52
N LYS A 63 -5.24 7.95 13.82
CA LYS A 63 -6.20 7.79 14.93
C LYS A 63 -5.99 6.50 15.70
N PRO A 64 -6.29 6.48 17.01
CA PRO A 64 -6.27 5.26 17.80
C PRO A 64 -7.32 4.27 17.31
N VAL A 65 -6.98 2.99 17.39
CA VAL A 65 -7.86 1.85 17.13
C VAL A 65 -7.95 1.02 18.39
N GLU A 66 -9.15 0.56 18.73
CA GLU A 66 -9.31 -0.33 19.88
C GLU A 66 -8.65 -1.69 19.61
N LYS A 67 -7.77 -2.13 20.52
CA LYS A 67 -7.08 -3.43 20.42
C LYS A 67 -8.09 -4.59 20.29
N LYS A 68 -9.21 -4.57 21.02
CA LYS A 68 -10.22 -5.65 20.95
C LYS A 68 -10.80 -5.85 19.55
N GLY A 69 -10.86 -4.79 18.75
CA GLY A 69 -11.36 -4.82 17.36
C GLY A 69 -10.27 -5.05 16.31
N ILE A 70 -9.01 -5.23 16.71
CA ILE A 70 -7.88 -5.20 15.77
C ILE A 70 -7.96 -6.30 14.70
N LEU A 71 -8.44 -7.49 15.05
CA LEU A 71 -8.55 -8.60 14.10
C LEU A 71 -9.55 -8.32 12.97
N ALA A 72 -10.56 -7.50 13.22
CA ALA A 72 -11.52 -7.09 12.20
C ALA A 72 -10.87 -6.22 11.10
N TRP A 73 -9.71 -5.61 11.37
CA TRP A 73 -8.94 -4.91 10.35
C TRP A 73 -8.25 -5.87 9.37
N PHE A 74 -8.16 -7.16 9.68
CA PHE A 74 -7.55 -8.17 8.82
C PHE A 74 -8.60 -9.07 8.14
N ASP A 75 -9.87 -8.69 8.22
CA ASP A 75 -10.98 -9.37 7.54
C ASP A 75 -11.44 -8.55 6.32
N THR A 76 -11.31 -9.12 5.13
CA THR A 76 -11.77 -8.51 3.87
C THR A 76 -13.27 -8.21 3.81
N LYS A 77 -14.08 -8.87 4.64
CA LYS A 77 -15.54 -8.66 4.71
C LYS A 77 -15.91 -7.49 5.61
N VAL A 78 -14.99 -7.02 6.44
CA VAL A 78 -15.21 -5.90 7.34
C VAL A 78 -14.66 -4.62 6.71
N LYS A 79 -15.47 -3.58 6.78
CA LYS A 79 -15.19 -2.23 6.30
C LYS A 79 -14.97 -1.30 7.48
N HIS A 80 -13.93 -0.47 7.40
CA HIS A 80 -13.62 0.53 8.42
C HIS A 80 -13.73 1.93 7.82
N ASP A 81 -13.99 2.94 8.64
CA ASP A 81 -14.08 4.31 8.13
C ASP A 81 -12.72 5.00 8.15
N CYS A 82 -12.41 5.72 7.07
CA CYS A 82 -11.31 6.66 7.07
C CYS A 82 -11.70 7.91 7.89
N PRO A 83 -10.92 8.28 8.91
CA PRO A 83 -11.29 9.29 9.89
C PRO A 83 -11.33 10.72 9.34
N SER A 84 -10.87 10.92 8.10
CA SER A 84 -10.73 12.25 7.49
C SER A 84 -11.54 12.40 6.22
N CYS A 85 -11.35 11.53 5.22
CA CYS A 85 -12.06 11.66 3.94
C CYS A 85 -13.43 10.95 3.91
N LYS A 86 -13.84 10.28 5.00
CA LYS A 86 -15.06 9.45 5.08
C LYS A 86 -15.12 8.29 4.08
N GLY A 87 -14.01 8.01 3.39
CA GLY A 87 -13.88 6.85 2.53
C GLY A 87 -13.85 5.55 3.34
N THR A 88 -14.14 4.44 2.70
CA THR A 88 -14.07 3.13 3.34
C THR A 88 -12.66 2.56 3.22
N VAL A 89 -12.13 2.06 4.33
CA VAL A 89 -10.88 1.34 4.45
C VAL A 89 -11.16 -0.17 4.44
N THR A 90 -10.54 -0.88 3.50
CA THR A 90 -10.66 -2.33 3.37
C THR A 90 -9.29 -2.99 3.36
N TRP A 91 -9.21 -4.17 3.97
CA TRP A 91 -8.06 -5.05 3.85
C TRP A 91 -7.93 -5.56 2.42
N VAL A 92 -6.78 -5.29 1.78
CA VAL A 92 -6.47 -5.80 0.45
C VAL A 92 -5.18 -6.63 0.49
N GLY A 93 -5.14 -7.69 -0.33
CA GLY A 93 -3.90 -8.42 -0.61
C GLY A 93 -2.75 -7.48 -1.02
N ALA A 94 -1.51 -7.98 -0.98
CA ALA A 94 -0.36 -7.23 -1.50
C ALA A 94 -0.70 -6.61 -2.88
N PRO A 95 -0.44 -5.30 -3.09
CA PRO A 95 -0.73 -4.63 -4.35
C PRO A 95 -0.17 -5.44 -5.55
N GLY A 96 -1.02 -5.71 -6.54
CA GLY A 96 -0.63 -6.43 -7.76
C GLY A 96 -0.47 -7.97 -7.66
N LYS A 97 -0.68 -8.59 -6.49
CA LYS A 97 -0.61 -10.07 -6.35
C LYS A 97 -1.92 -10.76 -5.99
N GLY A 98 -3.04 -10.04 -5.99
CA GLY A 98 -4.31 -10.56 -5.50
C GLY A 98 -4.23 -10.95 -4.02
N SER A 99 -5.27 -11.59 -3.49
CA SER A 99 -5.40 -11.96 -2.07
C SER A 99 -4.37 -13.01 -1.57
N SER A 100 -3.43 -13.44 -2.43
CA SER A 100 -2.45 -14.50 -2.16
C SER A 100 -1.11 -13.99 -1.58
N GLY A 101 -0.93 -12.67 -1.44
CA GLY A 101 0.28 -12.10 -0.83
C GLY A 101 0.28 -12.25 0.69
N THR A 102 1.35 -12.77 1.28
CA THR A 102 1.49 -12.98 2.74
C THR A 102 1.69 -11.68 3.55
N LYS A 103 1.81 -10.54 2.87
CA LYS A 103 1.94 -9.20 3.44
C LYS A 103 0.87 -8.33 2.83
N PHE A 104 0.10 -7.65 3.66
CA PHE A 104 -1.14 -7.00 3.24
C PHE A 104 -1.12 -5.52 3.63
N THR A 105 -1.96 -4.75 2.94
CA THR A 105 -2.14 -3.32 3.20
C THR A 105 -3.63 -2.99 3.25
N HIS A 106 -4.00 -1.84 3.79
CA HIS A 106 -5.37 -1.35 3.70
C HIS A 106 -5.47 -0.30 2.58
N SER A 107 -6.53 -0.38 1.78
CA SER A 107 -6.86 0.63 0.77
C SER A 107 -8.01 1.48 1.28
N CYS A 108 -7.94 2.80 1.06
CA CYS A 108 -9.08 3.68 1.28
C CYS A 108 -9.74 4.02 -0.05
N SER A 109 -11.05 3.88 -0.15
CA SER A 109 -11.81 4.13 -1.38
C SER A 109 -11.65 5.54 -1.97
N MET A 110 -11.24 6.51 -1.14
CA MET A 110 -11.04 7.90 -1.56
C MET A 110 -9.57 8.29 -1.69
N CYS A 111 -8.65 7.58 -1.03
CA CYS A 111 -7.22 7.92 -1.05
C CYS A 111 -6.38 6.98 -1.92
N GLY A 112 -6.97 5.87 -2.39
CA GLY A 112 -6.34 4.92 -3.28
C GLY A 112 -5.75 3.70 -2.57
N ASP A 113 -5.00 2.93 -3.35
CA ASP A 113 -4.47 1.66 -2.90
C ASP A 113 -3.32 1.81 -1.92
N ALA A 114 -3.27 0.88 -0.96
CA ALA A 114 -2.26 0.86 0.10
C ALA A 114 -2.12 2.20 0.84
N SER A 115 -3.19 3.00 0.89
CA SER A 115 -3.18 4.33 1.49
C SER A 115 -3.45 4.31 3.00
N ALA A 116 -3.78 3.16 3.58
CA ALA A 116 -4.11 2.99 4.98
C ALA A 116 -3.29 1.85 5.60
N TYR A 117 -2.91 2.04 6.85
CA TYR A 117 -2.07 1.11 7.60
C TYR A 117 -2.58 1.04 9.03
N VAL A 118 -2.55 -0.15 9.60
CA VAL A 118 -2.71 -0.31 11.04
C VAL A 118 -1.36 -0.62 11.65
N CYS A 119 -0.95 0.17 12.63
CA CYS A 119 0.35 0.10 13.27
C CYS A 119 0.17 -0.14 14.77
N ALA A 120 1.11 -0.83 15.40
CA ALA A 120 1.12 -1.05 16.84
C ALA A 120 2.44 -0.62 17.48
N SER A 121 2.37 -0.19 18.73
CA SER A 121 3.56 0.04 19.55
C SER A 121 4.18 -1.28 20.01
N HIS A 122 5.51 -1.32 20.10
CA HIS A 122 6.27 -2.45 20.65
C HIS A 122 6.31 -2.44 22.17
#